data_AF-A0A651I4F1-F1
#
_entry.id   AF-A0A651I4F1-F1
#
_cell.length_a   1.000
_cell.length_b   1.000
_cell.length_c   1.000
_cell.angle_alpha   90.00
_cell.angle_beta   90.00
_cell.angle_gamma   90.00
#
_symmetry.space_group_name_H-M   'P 1'
#
loop_
_entity.id
_entity.type
_entity.pdbx_description
1 polymer ?
#
loop_
_entity_poly.entity_id
_entity_poly.type
_entity_poly.pdbx_seq_one_letter_code
_entity_poly.pdbx_strand_id
1 'polypeptide(L)'
;MASTLEGATSEFEKKDRCEGLDHRPRVLLGKMGLDGHDRGVKVIARALRDSGVHVIYSGLWQTPSSLAISARDEDCDVIAASMMSNSHLVLGPKLLEALASVGRPDLPVHMGGILPQEDIPALKEAGIAACFTTGTGLLQIVEAVKSAVKPYAERIESGHPTAQLARDISMAHEERAVRKDAKRRRPKRVFGFTGAPGAGKSTLVAALAAEFTRRAEDDPSLGRVAVLAFDPKSPITGGALLGDRLRVDFNRLGENVYYRSLAIRGEDYHAVGDIVDLIGGANEGEKAYDTLF
;
A
#
# COMPACT_ATOMS: atom_id res chain seq x y z
N MET A 1 -10.39 -42.60 1.01
CA MET A 1 -11.26 -42.09 2.08
C MET A 1 -10.84 -40.65 2.36
N ALA A 2 -11.73 -39.68 2.14
CA ALA A 2 -11.46 -38.30 2.52
C ALA A 2 -11.61 -38.19 4.03
N SER A 3 -10.53 -37.98 4.77
CA SER A 3 -10.63 -37.69 6.21
C SER A 3 -11.14 -36.26 6.35
N THR A 4 -12.35 -36.11 6.87
CA THR A 4 -12.84 -34.81 7.32
C THR A 4 -11.92 -34.35 8.46
N LEU A 5 -11.26 -33.20 8.29
CA LEU A 5 -10.45 -32.60 9.35
C LEU A 5 -11.41 -32.08 10.43
N GLU A 6 -11.48 -32.75 11.58
CA GLU A 6 -12.39 -32.41 12.69
C GLU A 6 -11.87 -31.28 13.59
N GLY A 7 -10.70 -30.72 13.29
CA GLY A 7 -10.10 -29.60 14.01
C GLY A 7 -9.56 -28.53 13.06
N ALA A 8 -9.61 -27.27 13.49
CA ALA A 8 -8.92 -26.19 12.78
C ALA A 8 -7.45 -26.59 12.58
N THR A 9 -6.94 -26.46 11.35
CA THR A 9 -5.49 -26.46 11.10
C THR A 9 -4.90 -25.36 11.98
N SER A 10 -4.19 -25.78 13.04
CA SER A 10 -3.51 -24.97 14.07
C SER A 10 -3.82 -23.47 14.07
N GLU A 11 -4.50 -22.97 15.11
CA GLU A 11 -4.78 -21.53 15.25
C GLU A 11 -3.49 -20.70 15.05
N PHE A 12 -3.51 -19.77 14.09
CA PHE A 12 -2.35 -18.92 13.83
C PHE A 12 -2.22 -17.92 14.98
N GLU A 13 -1.21 -18.12 15.82
CA GLU A 13 -0.99 -17.33 17.03
C GLU A 13 -0.83 -15.84 16.70
N LYS A 14 -1.63 -15.00 17.36
CA LYS A 14 -1.51 -13.54 17.33
C LYS A 14 -0.32 -13.13 18.19
N LYS A 15 0.79 -12.86 17.53
CA LYS A 15 2.05 -12.48 18.17
C LYS A 15 2.69 -11.38 17.37
N ASP A 16 3.15 -10.34 18.04
CA ASP A 16 3.99 -9.35 17.37
C ASP A 16 5.32 -10.00 16.99
N ARG A 17 5.50 -10.27 15.70
CA ARG A 17 6.73 -10.85 15.13
C ARG A 17 7.59 -9.78 14.46
N CYS A 18 7.13 -8.54 14.41
CA CYS A 18 7.79 -7.41 13.77
C CYS A 18 8.32 -6.40 14.80
N GLU A 19 8.17 -6.69 16.09
CA GLU A 19 8.84 -5.94 17.16
C GLU A 19 10.36 -5.91 16.94
N GLY A 20 10.96 -4.74 17.16
CA GLY A 20 12.40 -4.53 17.00
C GLY A 20 12.88 -4.21 15.59
N LEU A 21 12.00 -4.23 14.58
CA LEU A 21 12.31 -3.66 13.26
C LEU A 21 12.35 -2.13 13.34
N ASP A 22 13.02 -1.50 12.38
CA ASP A 22 13.10 -0.03 12.29
C ASP A 22 11.72 0.62 12.34
N HIS A 23 10.77 0.06 11.58
CA HIS A 23 9.39 0.50 11.56
C HIS A 23 8.49 -0.70 11.26
N ARG A 24 7.17 -0.51 11.35
CA ARG A 24 6.20 -1.57 11.05
C ARG A 24 6.22 -1.87 9.55
N PRO A 25 6.45 -3.14 9.13
CA PRO A 25 6.48 -3.47 7.71
C PRO A 25 5.18 -3.06 7.03
N ARG A 26 5.28 -2.42 5.87
CA ARG A 26 4.15 -2.05 5.02
C ARG A 26 4.17 -2.91 3.76
N VAL A 27 3.17 -3.77 3.60
CA VAL A 27 3.05 -4.68 2.46
C VAL A 27 1.82 -4.37 1.63
N LEU A 28 2.00 -4.23 0.32
CA LEU A 28 0.91 -4.20 -0.63
C LEU A 28 0.64 -5.61 -1.15
N LEU A 29 -0.49 -6.19 -0.78
CA LEU A 29 -0.99 -7.45 -1.33
C LEU A 29 -1.73 -7.17 -2.64
N GLY A 30 -1.07 -7.51 -3.75
CA GLY A 30 -1.53 -7.20 -5.09
C GLY A 30 -2.28 -8.35 -5.77
N LYS A 31 -3.38 -8.04 -6.46
CA LYS A 31 -4.07 -8.95 -7.39
C LYS A 31 -4.13 -8.30 -8.78
N MET A 32 -3.30 -8.79 -9.68
CA MET A 32 -3.15 -8.18 -11.01
C MET A 32 -3.91 -8.91 -12.11
N GLY A 33 -4.29 -8.16 -13.16
CA GLY A 33 -4.92 -8.72 -14.36
C GLY A 33 -6.30 -9.30 -14.08
N LEU A 34 -6.70 -10.37 -14.77
CA LEU A 34 -8.04 -10.97 -14.62
C LEU A 34 -8.13 -11.97 -13.45
N ASP A 35 -7.16 -11.96 -12.53
CA ASP A 35 -7.10 -12.92 -11.44
C ASP A 35 -8.11 -12.58 -10.32
N GLY A 36 -9.25 -13.25 -10.35
CA GLY A 36 -10.32 -13.11 -9.35
C GLY A 36 -10.12 -13.92 -8.06
N HIS A 37 -9.02 -14.67 -7.91
CA HIS A 37 -8.88 -15.56 -6.77
C HIS A 37 -8.36 -14.86 -5.52
N ASP A 38 -9.19 -14.73 -4.49
CA ASP A 38 -8.85 -13.93 -3.31
C ASP A 38 -8.74 -14.73 -2.00
N ARG A 39 -9.08 -16.02 -1.99
CA ARG A 39 -9.09 -16.82 -0.76
C ARG A 39 -7.72 -16.88 -0.10
N GLY A 40 -6.68 -17.24 -0.86
CA GLY A 40 -5.32 -17.36 -0.34
C GLY A 40 -4.75 -16.03 0.17
N VAL A 41 -4.89 -14.97 -0.62
CA VAL A 41 -4.38 -13.64 -0.24
C VAL A 41 -5.08 -13.08 1.00
N LYS A 42 -6.38 -13.37 1.23
CA LYS A 42 -7.07 -12.98 2.46
C LYS A 42 -6.56 -13.71 3.70
N VAL A 43 -6.21 -15.00 3.58
CA VAL A 43 -5.58 -15.76 4.68
C VAL A 43 -4.19 -15.18 4.99
N ILE A 44 -3.40 -14.90 3.95
CA ILE A 44 -2.08 -14.26 4.07
C ILE A 44 -2.20 -12.87 4.73
N ALA A 45 -3.17 -12.05 4.31
CA ALA A 45 -3.43 -10.74 4.89
C ALA A 45 -3.66 -10.80 6.40
N ARG A 46 -4.49 -11.76 6.84
CA ARG A 46 -4.77 -11.96 8.26
C ARG A 46 -3.52 -12.41 9.02
N ALA A 47 -2.77 -13.37 8.48
CA ALA A 47 -1.54 -13.86 9.11
C ALA A 47 -0.47 -12.77 9.25
N LEU A 48 -0.31 -11.91 8.24
CA LEU A 48 0.61 -10.77 8.28
C LEU A 48 0.18 -9.73 9.32
N ARG A 49 -1.10 -9.34 9.34
CA ARG A 49 -1.64 -8.41 10.34
C ARG A 49 -1.53 -8.96 11.77
N ASP A 50 -1.83 -10.24 11.96
CA ASP A 50 -1.67 -10.94 13.24
C ASP A 50 -0.20 -11.21 13.60
N SER A 51 0.75 -10.84 12.71
CA SER A 51 2.20 -10.85 12.95
C SER A 51 2.80 -9.46 13.17
N GLY A 52 2.01 -8.38 13.10
CA GLY A 52 2.46 -7.01 13.33
C GLY A 52 2.76 -6.19 12.07
N VAL A 53 2.30 -6.65 10.90
CA VAL A 53 2.47 -5.97 9.61
C VAL A 53 1.29 -5.03 9.33
N HIS A 54 1.57 -3.88 8.70
CA HIS A 54 0.56 -3.03 8.07
C HIS A 54 0.27 -3.54 6.66
N VAL A 55 -0.91 -4.11 6.47
CA VAL A 55 -1.30 -4.78 5.23
C VAL A 55 -2.23 -3.89 4.44
N ILE A 56 -1.80 -3.51 3.24
CA ILE A 56 -2.61 -2.82 2.24
C ILE A 56 -3.09 -3.88 1.25
N TYR A 57 -4.40 -4.06 1.11
CA TYR A 57 -4.95 -4.96 0.09
C TYR A 57 -5.37 -4.15 -1.13
N SER A 58 -4.88 -4.52 -2.32
CA SER A 58 -5.13 -3.76 -3.55
C SER A 58 -6.54 -3.92 -4.09
N GLY A 59 -7.27 -4.95 -3.65
CA GLY A 59 -8.49 -5.38 -4.32
C GLY A 59 -8.18 -6.16 -5.60
N LEU A 60 -9.23 -6.67 -6.24
CA LEU A 60 -9.12 -7.48 -7.44
C LEU A 60 -8.83 -6.62 -8.68
N TRP A 61 -8.31 -7.28 -9.71
CA TRP A 61 -8.21 -6.74 -11.07
C TRP A 61 -7.41 -5.45 -11.23
N GLN A 62 -6.31 -5.35 -10.50
CA GLN A 62 -5.43 -4.20 -10.60
C GLN A 62 -4.51 -4.30 -11.83
N THR A 63 -4.23 -3.14 -12.43
CA THR A 63 -3.16 -3.03 -13.42
C THR A 63 -1.79 -2.95 -12.71
N PRO A 64 -0.68 -3.33 -13.38
CA PRO A 64 0.66 -3.11 -12.83
C PRO A 64 0.92 -1.64 -12.46
N SER A 65 0.43 -0.69 -13.28
CA SER A 65 0.54 0.74 -13.02
C SER A 65 -0.20 1.17 -11.74
N SER A 66 -1.47 0.77 -11.58
CA SER A 66 -2.25 1.04 -10.37
C SER A 66 -1.55 0.51 -9.11
N LEU A 67 -0.98 -0.69 -9.21
CA LEU A 67 -0.29 -1.33 -8.09
C LEU A 67 1.03 -0.61 -7.75
N ALA A 68 1.80 -0.18 -8.75
CA ALA A 68 3.02 0.61 -8.55
C ALA A 68 2.73 1.98 -7.92
N ILE A 69 1.70 2.70 -8.41
CA ILE A 69 1.24 3.97 -7.83
C ILE A 69 0.85 3.76 -6.36
N SER A 70 0.09 2.70 -6.08
CA SER A 70 -0.33 2.39 -4.71
C SER A 70 0.85 2.07 -3.80
N ALA A 71 1.82 1.28 -4.27
CA ALA A 71 3.01 0.94 -3.48
C ALA A 71 3.89 2.17 -3.19
N ARG A 72 4.01 3.09 -4.17
CA ARG A 72 4.70 4.37 -3.98
C ARG A 72 3.99 5.21 -2.93
N ASP A 73 2.71 5.49 -3.11
CA ASP A 73 1.98 6.43 -2.25
C ASP A 73 1.91 5.92 -0.80
N GLU A 74 1.74 4.61 -0.64
CA GLU A 74 1.72 3.95 0.67
C GLU A 74 3.12 3.82 1.30
N ASP A 75 4.20 4.16 0.58
CA ASP A 75 5.60 3.92 0.98
C ASP A 75 5.82 2.50 1.50
N CYS A 76 5.48 1.51 0.67
CA CYS A 76 5.61 0.11 1.04
C CYS A 76 7.08 -0.32 1.12
N ASP A 77 7.34 -1.33 1.95
CA ASP A 77 8.61 -2.05 1.99
C ASP A 77 8.65 -3.13 0.91
N VAL A 78 7.49 -3.68 0.54
CA VAL A 78 7.39 -4.80 -0.39
C VAL A 78 6.01 -4.89 -1.03
N ILE A 79 5.96 -5.27 -2.31
CA ILE A 79 4.74 -5.77 -2.94
C ILE A 79 4.75 -7.29 -2.89
N ALA A 80 3.67 -7.89 -2.41
CA ALA A 80 3.43 -9.32 -2.55
C ALA A 80 2.27 -9.54 -3.52
N ALA A 81 2.62 -9.79 -4.79
CA ALA A 81 1.68 -10.02 -5.88
C ALA A 81 1.21 -11.49 -5.90
N SER A 82 -0.10 -11.69 -5.73
CA SER A 82 -0.73 -13.00 -5.75
C SER A 82 -1.29 -13.33 -7.13
N MET A 83 -0.69 -14.33 -7.79
CA MET A 83 -0.90 -14.72 -9.18
C MET A 83 -1.33 -16.19 -9.30
N MET A 84 -2.50 -16.43 -9.90
CA MET A 84 -3.04 -17.75 -10.25
C MET A 84 -3.65 -17.77 -11.67
N SER A 85 -3.43 -16.72 -12.46
CA SER A 85 -4.00 -16.52 -13.81
C SER A 85 -3.02 -16.82 -14.96
N ASN A 86 -1.89 -17.49 -14.69
CA ASN A 86 -0.86 -17.81 -15.67
C ASN A 86 -0.32 -16.61 -16.47
N SER A 87 -0.34 -15.42 -15.87
CA SER A 87 0.07 -14.16 -16.50
C SER A 87 1.29 -13.52 -15.82
N HIS A 88 1.91 -14.23 -14.88
CA HIS A 88 3.04 -13.77 -14.06
C HIS A 88 4.27 -13.37 -14.88
N LEU A 89 4.60 -14.13 -15.94
CA LEU A 89 5.72 -13.81 -16.83
C LEU A 89 5.53 -12.51 -17.62
N VAL A 90 4.29 -12.04 -17.77
CA VAL A 90 3.98 -10.78 -18.47
C VAL A 90 3.77 -9.65 -17.48
N LEU A 91 2.99 -9.88 -16.42
CA LEU A 91 2.60 -8.84 -15.48
C LEU A 91 3.69 -8.53 -14.46
N GLY A 92 4.56 -9.49 -14.13
CA GLY A 92 5.72 -9.28 -13.27
C GLY A 92 6.68 -8.22 -13.81
N PRO A 93 7.24 -8.41 -15.03
CA PRO A 93 8.12 -7.41 -15.64
C PRO A 93 7.45 -6.04 -15.79
N LYS A 94 6.18 -6.00 -16.23
CA LYS A 94 5.42 -4.74 -16.34
C LYS A 94 5.23 -4.02 -15.02
N LEU A 95 5.13 -4.74 -13.90
CA LEU A 95 5.07 -4.14 -12.57
C LEU A 95 6.40 -3.51 -12.19
N LEU A 96 7.53 -4.16 -12.49
CA LEU A 96 8.86 -3.59 -12.25
C LEU A 96 9.10 -2.33 -13.08
N GLU A 97 8.71 -2.35 -14.36
CA GLU A 97 8.74 -1.16 -15.23
C GLU A 97 7.89 -0.02 -14.67
N ALA A 98 6.67 -0.33 -14.21
CA ALA A 98 5.78 0.65 -13.60
C ALA A 98 6.32 1.19 -12.27
N LEU A 99 7.01 0.36 -11.47
CA LEU A 99 7.67 0.82 -10.25
C LEU A 99 8.80 1.80 -10.55
N ALA A 100 9.60 1.51 -11.57
CA ALA A 100 10.65 2.42 -12.03
C ALA A 100 10.05 3.76 -12.49
N SER A 101 8.94 3.75 -13.24
CA SER A 101 8.32 4.97 -13.75
C SER A 101 7.75 5.88 -12.65
N VAL A 102 7.28 5.30 -11.54
CA VAL A 102 6.81 6.06 -10.37
C VAL A 102 7.92 6.34 -9.34
N GLY A 103 9.18 6.09 -9.71
CA GLY A 103 10.35 6.42 -8.90
C GLY A 103 10.64 5.48 -7.74
N ARG A 104 10.14 4.23 -7.78
CA ARG A 104 10.41 3.19 -6.79
C ARG A 104 11.03 1.91 -7.39
N PRO A 105 12.11 2.01 -8.21
CA PRO A 105 12.78 0.81 -8.73
C PRO A 105 13.44 -0.02 -7.62
N ASP A 106 13.63 0.56 -6.43
CA ASP A 106 14.22 -0.07 -5.24
C ASP A 106 13.29 -1.06 -4.54
N LEU A 107 11.99 -1.01 -4.82
CA LEU A 107 10.97 -1.70 -4.06
C LEU A 107 10.90 -3.19 -4.47
N PRO A 108 11.19 -4.13 -3.56
CA PRO A 108 11.17 -5.56 -3.90
C PRO A 108 9.75 -6.04 -4.22
N VAL A 109 9.65 -6.84 -5.27
CA VAL A 109 8.42 -7.54 -5.64
C VAL A 109 8.57 -9.02 -5.32
N HIS A 110 7.74 -9.50 -4.42
CA HIS A 110 7.49 -10.91 -4.19
C HIS A 110 6.29 -11.36 -5.02
N MET A 111 6.39 -12.53 -5.62
CA MET A 111 5.26 -13.14 -6.34
C MET A 111 4.89 -14.47 -5.72
N GLY A 112 3.60 -14.79 -5.67
CA GLY A 112 3.19 -16.10 -5.18
C GLY A 112 1.84 -16.56 -5.70
N GLY A 113 1.55 -17.84 -5.52
CA GLY A 113 0.36 -18.51 -6.06
C GLY A 113 0.73 -19.71 -6.92
N ILE A 114 0.06 -19.87 -8.06
CA ILE A 114 0.32 -20.97 -9.00
C ILE A 114 1.38 -20.48 -9.99
N LEU A 115 2.64 -20.73 -9.67
CA LEU A 115 3.80 -20.42 -10.50
C LEU A 115 4.44 -21.75 -10.93
N PRO A 116 4.48 -22.09 -12.23
CA PRO A 116 5.21 -23.25 -12.73
C PRO A 116 6.69 -23.19 -12.33
N GLN A 117 7.28 -24.33 -12.01
CA GLN A 117 8.65 -24.39 -11.50
C GLN A 117 9.67 -23.91 -12.54
N GLU A 118 9.37 -24.18 -13.81
CA GLU A 118 10.12 -23.74 -14.99
C GLU A 118 10.11 -22.22 -15.21
N ASP A 119 9.09 -21.51 -14.70
CA ASP A 119 8.96 -20.06 -14.87
C ASP A 119 9.70 -19.25 -13.79
N ILE A 120 9.98 -19.86 -12.64
CA ILE A 120 10.64 -19.19 -11.51
C ILE A 120 12.02 -18.61 -11.88
N PRO A 121 12.91 -19.31 -12.61
CA PRO A 121 14.17 -18.74 -13.07
C PRO A 121 13.97 -17.47 -13.91
N ALA A 122 13.04 -17.49 -14.87
CA ALA A 122 12.75 -16.34 -15.73
C ALA A 122 12.19 -15.16 -14.93
N LEU A 123 11.32 -15.40 -13.95
CA LEU A 123 10.83 -14.35 -13.04
C LEU A 123 11.97 -13.72 -12.24
N LYS A 124 12.88 -14.53 -11.68
CA LYS A 124 14.03 -14.03 -10.92
C LYS A 124 14.99 -13.23 -11.79
N GLU A 125 15.28 -13.73 -13.00
CA GLU A 125 16.10 -13.03 -13.98
C GLU A 125 15.48 -11.68 -14.39
N ALA A 126 14.15 -11.61 -14.49
CA ALA A 126 13.43 -10.37 -14.74
C ALA A 126 13.45 -9.38 -13.56
N GLY A 127 13.92 -9.79 -12.37
CA GLY A 127 14.05 -8.92 -11.19
C GLY A 127 13.02 -9.16 -10.08
N ILE A 128 12.24 -10.24 -10.15
CA ILE A 128 11.34 -10.63 -9.05
C ILE A 128 12.18 -11.17 -7.89
N ALA A 129 12.09 -10.51 -6.74
CA ALA A 129 12.97 -10.75 -5.61
C ALA A 129 12.75 -12.13 -4.96
N ALA A 130 11.50 -12.60 -4.91
CA ALA A 130 11.18 -13.93 -4.39
C ALA A 130 9.88 -14.50 -5.00
N CYS A 131 9.84 -15.82 -5.15
CA CYS A 131 8.68 -16.56 -5.63
C CYS A 131 8.20 -17.56 -4.57
N PHE A 132 6.90 -17.56 -4.26
CA PHE A 132 6.28 -18.40 -3.24
C PHE A 132 5.16 -19.24 -3.87
N THR A 133 5.40 -20.54 -4.05
CA THR A 133 4.43 -21.45 -4.65
C THR A 133 3.39 -21.94 -3.64
N THR A 134 2.37 -22.64 -4.14
CA THR A 134 1.36 -23.28 -3.30
C THR A 134 2.02 -24.17 -2.25
N GLY A 135 1.49 -24.13 -1.02
CA GLY A 135 2.04 -24.87 0.12
C GLY A 135 3.13 -24.14 0.91
N THR A 136 3.61 -22.98 0.46
CA THR A 136 4.49 -22.11 1.27
C THR A 136 3.84 -21.80 2.62
N GLY A 137 4.58 -21.98 3.72
CA GLY A 137 4.06 -21.75 5.06
C GLY A 137 3.85 -20.27 5.38
N LEU A 138 2.79 -19.94 6.13
CA LEU A 138 2.46 -18.55 6.48
C LEU A 138 3.60 -17.84 7.22
N LEU A 139 4.32 -18.53 8.10
CA LEU A 139 5.47 -17.95 8.81
C LEU A 139 6.64 -17.64 7.89
N GLN A 140 6.83 -18.42 6.81
CA GLN A 140 7.86 -18.11 5.81
C GLN A 140 7.51 -16.84 5.04
N ILE A 141 6.22 -16.63 4.73
CA ILE A 141 5.74 -15.40 4.09
C ILE A 141 5.92 -14.20 5.03
N VAL A 142 5.58 -14.36 6.31
CA VAL A 142 5.82 -13.31 7.33
C VAL A 142 7.30 -12.96 7.40
N GLU A 143 8.19 -13.95 7.44
CA GLU A 143 9.63 -13.70 7.51
C GLU A 143 10.17 -13.00 6.25
N ALA A 144 9.66 -13.37 5.08
CA ALA A 144 10.02 -12.70 3.83
C ALA A 144 9.61 -11.22 3.81
N VAL A 145 8.40 -10.90 4.30
CA VAL A 145 7.93 -9.51 4.41
C VAL A 145 8.77 -8.72 5.41
N LYS A 146 9.07 -9.31 6.58
CA LYS A 146 9.95 -8.67 7.58
C LYS A 146 11.34 -8.38 7.02
N SER A 147 11.91 -9.32 6.28
CA SER A 147 13.25 -9.20 5.69
C SER A 147 13.35 -8.11 4.63
N ALA A 148 12.23 -7.63 4.08
CA ALA A 148 12.21 -6.53 3.12
C ALA A 148 12.33 -5.15 3.78
N VAL A 149 12.09 -5.05 5.10
CA VAL A 149 12.16 -3.79 5.83
C VAL A 149 13.59 -3.27 5.86
N LYS A 150 13.75 -2.04 5.38
CA LYS A 150 15.01 -1.29 5.45
C LYS A 150 14.79 -0.04 6.31
N PRO A 151 15.83 0.46 7.00
CA PRO A 151 15.72 1.73 7.70
C PRO A 151 15.23 2.83 6.78
N TYR A 152 14.35 3.69 7.28
CA TYR A 152 13.92 4.84 6.48
C TYR A 152 15.08 5.78 6.19
N ALA A 153 15.51 5.80 4.93
CA ALA A 153 16.36 6.85 4.39
C ALA A 153 15.61 8.18 4.33
N GLU A 154 16.31 9.28 4.64
CA GLU A 154 15.79 10.65 4.54
C GLU A 154 15.38 11.00 3.11
N ARG A 155 16.09 10.47 2.10
CA ARG A 155 15.82 10.70 0.68
C ARG A 155 15.59 9.42 -0.10
N ILE A 156 14.63 9.45 -1.00
CA ILE A 156 14.43 8.42 -2.02
C ILE A 156 15.45 8.63 -3.14
N GLU A 157 16.22 7.59 -3.47
CA GLU A 157 17.35 7.66 -4.41
C GLU A 157 16.96 8.18 -5.80
N SER A 158 15.75 7.85 -6.27
CA SER A 158 15.25 8.30 -7.57
C SER A 158 14.98 9.81 -7.65
N GLY A 159 14.88 10.50 -6.50
CA GLY A 159 14.49 11.91 -6.43
C GLY A 159 13.03 12.19 -6.84
N HIS A 160 12.20 11.17 -7.06
CA HIS A 160 10.83 11.35 -7.52
C HIS A 160 9.97 12.07 -6.46
N PRO A 161 9.38 13.25 -6.77
CA PRO A 161 8.73 14.10 -5.76
C PRO A 161 7.61 13.42 -4.96
N THR A 162 6.72 12.68 -5.62
CA THR A 162 5.61 11.99 -4.93
C THR A 162 6.08 10.80 -4.11
N ALA A 163 7.18 10.14 -4.52
CA ALA A 163 7.76 9.06 -3.74
C ALA A 163 8.45 9.63 -2.49
N GLN A 164 9.13 10.77 -2.63
CA GLN A 164 9.70 11.51 -1.52
C GLN A 164 8.61 12.00 -0.55
N LEU A 165 7.47 12.52 -1.04
CA LEU A 165 6.34 12.87 -0.18
C LEU A 165 5.88 11.67 0.66
N ALA A 166 5.73 10.50 0.04
CA ALA A 166 5.30 9.30 0.75
C ALA A 166 6.29 8.92 1.89
N ARG A 167 7.60 9.08 1.66
CA ARG A 167 8.63 8.92 2.70
C ARG A 167 8.58 10.00 3.78
N ASP A 168 8.41 11.27 3.39
CA ASP A 168 8.30 12.39 4.32
C ASP A 168 7.09 12.18 5.27
N ILE A 169 5.98 11.64 4.76
CA ILE A 169 4.81 11.26 5.58
C ILE A 169 5.13 10.09 6.52
N SER A 170 5.85 9.06 6.05
CA SER A 170 6.29 7.95 6.91
C SER A 170 7.15 8.45 8.07
N MET A 171 8.09 9.37 7.80
CA MET A 171 8.94 9.99 8.81
C MET A 171 8.11 10.78 9.82
N ALA A 172 7.19 11.63 9.36
CA ALA A 172 6.33 12.43 10.23
C ALA A 172 5.42 11.56 11.12
N HIS A 173 4.82 10.51 10.57
CA HIS A 173 3.91 9.61 11.29
C HIS A 173 4.60 8.75 12.36
N GLU A 174 5.87 8.44 12.16
CA GLU A 174 6.70 7.69 13.13
C GLU A 174 7.49 8.64 14.06
N GLU A 175 7.11 9.93 14.14
CA GLU A 175 7.75 10.97 14.95
C GLU A 175 9.26 11.15 14.69
N ARG A 176 9.69 10.87 13.46
CA ARG A 176 11.08 11.04 13.00
C ARG A 176 11.26 12.40 12.34
N ALA A 177 12.50 12.88 12.34
CA ALA A 177 12.84 14.13 11.68
C ALA A 177 12.61 14.05 10.16
N VAL A 178 11.68 14.85 9.65
CA VAL A 178 11.51 15.07 8.21
C VAL A 178 12.64 15.97 7.72
N ARG A 179 13.10 15.74 6.49
CA ARG A 179 14.16 16.53 5.85
C ARG A 179 13.89 18.04 5.90
N LYS A 180 14.96 18.82 6.11
CA LYS A 180 14.86 20.28 6.35
C LYS A 180 14.31 21.08 5.16
N ASP A 181 14.50 20.57 3.95
CA ASP A 181 14.04 21.21 2.70
C ASP A 181 12.63 20.76 2.27
N ALA A 182 11.93 19.96 3.08
CA ALA A 182 10.54 19.62 2.83
C ALA A 182 9.67 20.87 2.92
N LYS A 183 9.06 21.24 1.79
CA LYS A 183 8.11 22.34 1.71
C LYS A 183 6.84 21.98 2.48
N ARG A 184 6.36 22.92 3.27
CA ARG A 184 5.11 22.80 4.03
C ARG A 184 4.18 23.91 3.61
N ARG A 185 2.97 23.53 3.21
CA ARG A 185 1.90 24.45 2.85
C ARG A 185 0.59 23.72 3.04
N ARG A 186 -0.31 24.30 3.83
CA ARG A 186 -1.65 23.73 3.97
C ARG A 186 -2.41 23.75 2.63
N PRO A 187 -3.08 22.64 2.24
CA PRO A 187 -4.00 22.63 1.11
C PRO A 187 -5.08 23.71 1.27
N LYS A 188 -5.59 24.24 0.14
CA LYS A 188 -6.65 25.26 0.15
C LYS A 188 -7.94 24.74 0.81
N ARG A 189 -8.23 23.46 0.66
CA ARG A 189 -9.42 22.80 1.20
C ARG A 189 -9.01 21.50 1.91
N VAL A 190 -9.44 21.35 3.16
CA VAL A 190 -9.21 20.15 3.96
C VAL A 190 -10.56 19.75 4.56
N PHE A 191 -11.04 18.57 4.23
CA PHE A 191 -12.31 18.03 4.72
C PHE A 191 -12.04 16.82 5.61
N GLY A 192 -12.58 16.83 6.84
CA GLY A 192 -12.48 15.68 7.75
C GLY A 192 -13.74 14.84 7.71
N PHE A 193 -13.61 13.55 7.40
CA PHE A 193 -14.73 12.60 7.39
C PHE A 193 -14.63 11.63 8.57
N THR A 194 -15.52 11.79 9.55
CA THR A 194 -15.62 10.91 10.72
C THR A 194 -17.02 10.29 10.84
N GLY A 195 -17.16 9.25 11.65
CA GLY A 195 -18.41 8.54 11.86
C GLY A 195 -18.23 7.06 12.15
N ALA A 196 -19.33 6.39 12.49
CA ALA A 196 -19.33 4.98 12.89
C ALA A 196 -18.66 4.05 11.84
N PRO A 197 -18.07 2.92 12.28
CA PRO A 197 -17.62 1.88 11.36
C PRO A 197 -18.74 1.41 10.43
N GLY A 198 -18.44 1.20 9.15
CA GLY A 198 -19.42 0.72 8.17
C GLY A 198 -20.44 1.75 7.66
N ALA A 199 -20.45 2.99 8.16
CA ALA A 199 -21.37 4.05 7.70
C ALA A 199 -21.17 4.50 6.24
N GLY A 200 -20.14 4.00 5.55
CA GLY A 200 -19.87 4.34 4.15
C GLY A 200 -18.89 5.49 3.92
N LYS A 201 -18.10 5.88 4.93
CA LYS A 201 -17.11 6.98 4.85
C LYS A 201 -16.17 6.83 3.65
N SER A 202 -15.47 5.70 3.54
CA SER A 202 -14.51 5.45 2.47
C SER A 202 -15.19 5.36 1.09
N THR A 203 -16.45 4.90 1.03
CA THR A 203 -17.26 4.93 -0.20
C THR A 203 -17.59 6.36 -0.62
N LEU A 204 -17.97 7.22 0.32
CA LEU A 204 -18.26 8.64 0.06
C LEU A 204 -16.98 9.36 -0.40
N VAL A 205 -15.87 9.18 0.32
CA VAL A 205 -14.57 9.77 -0.04
C VAL A 205 -14.12 9.33 -1.44
N ALA A 206 -14.29 8.05 -1.78
CA ALA A 206 -13.99 7.55 -3.12
C ALA A 206 -14.85 8.25 -4.21
N ALA A 207 -16.15 8.40 -3.96
CA ALA A 207 -17.04 9.10 -4.89
C ALA A 207 -16.67 10.58 -5.05
N LEU A 208 -16.32 11.25 -3.95
CA LEU A 208 -15.86 12.64 -3.97
C LEU A 208 -14.54 12.81 -4.73
N ALA A 209 -13.57 11.93 -4.50
CA ALA A 209 -12.28 11.95 -5.22
C ALA A 209 -12.46 11.71 -6.72
N ALA A 210 -13.35 10.79 -7.10
CA ALA A 210 -13.66 10.52 -8.50
C ALA A 210 -14.35 11.71 -9.19
N GLU A 211 -15.38 12.30 -8.56
CA GLU A 211 -16.06 13.46 -9.13
C GLU A 211 -15.16 14.70 -9.14
N PHE A 212 -14.30 14.89 -8.13
CA PHE A 212 -13.32 15.96 -8.13
C PHE A 212 -12.34 15.82 -9.30
N THR A 213 -11.79 14.62 -9.49
CA THR A 213 -10.86 14.33 -10.60
C THR A 213 -11.53 14.61 -11.94
N ARG A 214 -12.77 14.16 -12.14
CA ARG A 214 -13.55 14.41 -13.35
C ARG A 214 -13.73 15.92 -13.60
N ARG A 215 -14.02 16.71 -12.56
CA ARG A 215 -14.15 18.18 -12.72
C ARG A 215 -12.81 18.86 -12.98
N ALA A 216 -11.72 18.33 -12.44
CA ALA A 216 -10.37 18.85 -12.68
C ALA A 216 -9.89 18.61 -14.12
N GLU A 217 -10.46 17.62 -14.83
CA GLU A 217 -10.26 17.46 -16.28
C GLU A 217 -10.87 18.63 -17.07
N ASP A 218 -12.03 19.13 -16.64
CA ASP A 218 -12.73 20.26 -17.26
C ASP A 218 -12.16 21.62 -16.80
N ASP A 219 -11.71 21.72 -15.55
CA ASP A 219 -11.13 22.91 -14.92
C ASP A 219 -9.82 22.57 -14.19
N PRO A 220 -8.67 22.60 -14.90
CA PRO A 220 -7.36 22.30 -14.32
C PRO A 220 -6.96 23.22 -13.13
N SER A 221 -7.61 24.38 -12.98
CA SER A 221 -7.36 25.30 -11.87
C SER A 221 -7.76 24.72 -10.51
N LEU A 222 -8.60 23.66 -10.51
CA LEU A 222 -8.96 22.92 -9.30
C LEU A 222 -7.77 22.16 -8.68
N GLY A 223 -6.74 21.88 -9.47
CA GLY A 223 -5.57 21.10 -9.06
C GLY A 223 -5.91 19.61 -8.85
N ARG A 224 -5.04 18.92 -8.09
CA ARG A 224 -5.22 17.50 -7.74
C ARG A 224 -5.79 17.33 -6.34
N VAL A 225 -6.26 16.12 -6.06
CA VAL A 225 -6.79 15.73 -4.75
C VAL A 225 -5.89 14.72 -4.06
N ALA A 226 -5.81 14.83 -2.74
CA ALA A 226 -5.19 13.83 -1.88
C ALA A 226 -6.22 13.23 -0.92
N VAL A 227 -6.00 11.99 -0.52
CA VAL A 227 -6.79 11.30 0.49
C VAL A 227 -5.87 10.76 1.57
N LEU A 228 -6.18 11.09 2.83
CA LEU A 228 -5.47 10.58 4.01
C LEU A 228 -6.42 9.72 4.85
N ALA A 229 -6.27 8.41 4.75
CA ALA A 229 -7.11 7.44 5.46
C ALA A 229 -6.45 6.95 6.75
N PHE A 230 -7.27 6.68 7.77
CA PHE A 230 -6.83 6.20 9.07
C PHE A 230 -7.60 4.94 9.47
N ASP A 231 -6.86 3.85 9.67
CA ASP A 231 -7.40 2.58 10.12
C ASP A 231 -6.81 2.19 11.50
N PRO A 232 -7.57 1.48 12.35
CA PRO A 232 -7.10 1.10 13.67
C PRO A 232 -6.07 -0.04 13.59
N LYS A 233 -4.97 0.10 14.33
CA LYS A 233 -3.97 -0.98 14.52
C LYS A 233 -4.31 -1.87 15.71
N SER A 234 -3.91 -3.14 15.62
CA SER A 234 -4.11 -4.16 16.65
C SER A 234 -3.43 -3.76 17.96
N PRO A 235 -4.13 -3.74 19.10
CA PRO A 235 -3.49 -3.47 20.40
C PRO A 235 -2.60 -4.63 20.88
N ILE A 236 -2.75 -5.82 20.28
CA ILE A 236 -1.99 -7.03 20.65
C ILE A 236 -0.71 -7.14 19.82
N THR A 237 -0.81 -6.90 18.51
CA THR A 237 0.27 -7.22 17.55
C THR A 237 0.87 -5.98 16.89
N GLY A 238 0.23 -4.81 17.02
CA GLY A 238 0.61 -3.60 16.28
C GLY A 238 0.24 -3.61 14.79
N GLY A 239 -0.15 -4.75 14.22
CA GLY A 239 -0.49 -4.87 12.80
C GLY A 239 -1.87 -4.32 12.45
N ALA A 240 -2.06 -3.96 11.18
CA ALA A 240 -3.29 -3.31 10.70
C ALA A 240 -3.71 -3.87 9.33
N LEU A 241 -5.02 -3.90 9.08
CA LEU A 241 -5.57 -4.11 7.73
C LEU A 241 -6.04 -2.73 7.24
N LEU A 242 -5.28 -2.13 6.32
CA LEU A 242 -5.54 -0.81 5.77
C LEU A 242 -6.48 -0.97 4.57
N GLY A 243 -7.78 -0.88 4.84
CA GLY A 243 -8.84 -1.38 3.97
C GLY A 243 -9.60 -0.31 3.19
N ASP A 244 -9.47 0.95 3.59
CA ASP A 244 -10.23 2.05 2.97
C ASP A 244 -9.91 2.24 1.49
N ARG A 245 -8.66 1.94 1.08
CA ARG A 245 -8.18 1.99 -0.29
C ARG A 245 -9.00 1.13 -1.26
N LEU A 246 -9.61 0.05 -0.79
CA LEU A 246 -10.41 -0.89 -1.60
C LEU A 246 -11.64 -0.25 -2.26
N ARG A 247 -12.07 0.92 -1.79
CA ARG A 247 -13.24 1.61 -2.33
C ARG A 247 -12.91 2.56 -3.48
N VAL A 248 -11.62 2.77 -3.76
CA VAL A 248 -11.15 3.72 -4.78
C VAL A 248 -10.66 2.97 -6.01
N ASP A 249 -11.15 3.38 -7.19
CA ASP A 249 -10.75 2.78 -8.47
C ASP A 249 -9.48 3.43 -9.04
N PHE A 250 -8.32 2.96 -8.57
CA PHE A 250 -7.02 3.47 -9.03
C PHE A 250 -6.68 3.09 -10.47
N ASN A 251 -7.34 2.08 -11.06
CA ASN A 251 -7.13 1.78 -12.48
C ASN A 251 -7.60 2.94 -13.36
N ARG A 252 -8.65 3.65 -12.94
CA ARG A 252 -9.15 4.84 -13.62
C ARG A 252 -8.48 6.13 -13.13
N LEU A 253 -8.32 6.27 -11.81
CA LEU A 253 -7.87 7.54 -11.22
C LEU A 253 -6.35 7.76 -11.35
N GLY A 254 -5.56 6.69 -11.35
CA GLY A 254 -4.11 6.76 -11.51
C GLY A 254 -3.46 7.79 -10.57
N GLU A 255 -2.59 8.65 -11.12
CA GLU A 255 -1.84 9.67 -10.38
C GLU A 255 -2.59 10.98 -10.16
N ASN A 256 -3.86 11.07 -10.58
CA ASN A 256 -4.69 12.25 -10.34
C ASN A 256 -5.09 12.35 -8.85
N VAL A 257 -5.04 11.23 -8.13
CA VAL A 257 -5.30 11.13 -6.70
C VAL A 257 -4.05 10.60 -6.00
N TYR A 258 -3.56 11.34 -5.00
CA TYR A 258 -2.59 10.78 -4.04
C TYR A 258 -3.35 10.14 -2.88
N TYR A 259 -3.03 8.92 -2.51
CA TYR A 259 -3.76 8.22 -1.44
C TYR A 259 -2.82 7.56 -0.46
N ARG A 260 -2.96 7.89 0.82
CA ARG A 260 -2.14 7.34 1.90
C ARG A 260 -3.01 6.76 3.01
N SER A 261 -2.70 5.54 3.43
CA SER A 261 -3.35 4.86 4.55
C SER A 261 -2.41 4.78 5.74
N LEU A 262 -2.86 5.22 6.92
CA LEU A 262 -2.09 5.22 8.17
C LEU A 262 -2.77 4.39 9.24
N ALA A 263 -1.95 3.71 10.03
CA ALA A 263 -2.41 2.87 11.13
C ALA A 263 -2.27 3.63 12.46
N ILE A 264 -3.35 3.77 13.21
CA ILE A 264 -3.38 4.54 14.48
C ILE A 264 -3.89 3.71 15.64
N ARG A 265 -3.57 4.13 16.87
CA ARG A 265 -4.10 3.54 18.11
C ARG A 265 -5.08 4.51 18.75
N GLY A 266 -6.35 4.13 18.86
CA GLY A 266 -7.37 5.02 19.41
C GLY A 266 -7.52 6.28 18.55
N GLU A 267 -7.51 7.44 19.18
CA GLU A 267 -7.64 8.76 18.53
C GLU A 267 -6.28 9.49 18.42
N ASP A 268 -5.20 8.73 18.27
CA ASP A 268 -3.87 9.29 18.10
C ASP A 268 -3.65 9.83 16.68
N TYR A 269 -3.90 11.12 16.51
CA TYR A 269 -3.78 11.89 15.27
C TYR A 269 -2.64 12.92 15.32
N HIS A 270 -1.62 12.71 16.15
CA HIS A 270 -0.58 13.71 16.43
C HIS A 270 0.09 14.27 15.16
N ALA A 271 0.36 13.43 14.16
CA ALA A 271 1.07 13.82 12.94
C ALA A 271 0.17 14.44 11.86
N VAL A 272 -1.16 14.47 12.02
CA VAL A 272 -2.10 14.91 10.96
C VAL A 272 -1.79 16.32 10.48
N GLY A 273 -1.48 17.24 11.40
CA GLY A 273 -1.16 18.63 11.05
C GLY A 273 0.03 18.73 10.10
N ASP A 274 1.16 18.09 10.46
CA ASP A 274 2.38 18.12 9.66
C ASP A 274 2.18 17.39 8.32
N ILE A 275 1.50 16.24 8.32
CA ILE A 275 1.22 15.46 7.11
C ILE A 275 0.36 16.26 6.12
N VAL A 276 -0.67 16.96 6.60
CA VAL A 276 -1.51 17.82 5.76
C VAL A 276 -0.66 18.92 5.09
N ASP A 277 0.23 19.55 5.85
CA ASP A 277 1.09 20.61 5.33
C ASP A 277 2.17 20.06 4.36
N LEU A 278 2.70 18.86 4.60
CA LEU A 278 3.61 18.17 3.67
C LEU A 278 2.91 17.86 2.35
N ILE A 279 1.67 17.34 2.40
CA ILE A 279 0.90 17.02 1.19
C ILE A 279 0.66 18.29 0.35
N GLY A 280 0.20 19.38 0.97
CA GLY A 280 -0.03 20.62 0.22
C GLY A 280 1.27 21.29 -0.25
N GLY A 281 2.40 21.04 0.40
CA GLY A 281 3.72 21.55 0.01
C GLY A 281 4.45 20.72 -1.06
N ALA A 282 4.01 19.49 -1.33
CA ALA A 282 4.74 18.53 -2.17
C ALA A 282 4.82 18.90 -3.65
N ASN A 283 3.79 19.58 -4.17
CA ASN A 283 3.68 19.96 -5.57
C ASN A 283 3.10 21.38 -5.70
N GLU A 284 3.38 22.04 -6.82
CA GLU A 284 2.93 23.41 -7.12
C GLU A 284 2.13 23.46 -8.44
N GLY A 285 1.42 24.56 -8.66
CA GLY A 285 0.60 24.77 -9.86
C GLY A 285 -0.52 23.74 -10.00
N GLU A 286 -0.81 23.30 -11.22
CA GLU A 286 -1.86 22.33 -11.54
C GLU A 286 -1.62 20.95 -10.89
N LYS A 287 -0.38 20.65 -10.49
CA LYS A 287 -0.02 19.41 -9.80
C LYS A 287 -0.20 19.50 -8.29
N ALA A 288 -0.51 20.66 -7.73
CA ALA A 288 -0.69 20.83 -6.29
C ALA A 288 -1.88 19.99 -5.77
N TYR A 289 -1.70 19.37 -4.61
CA TYR A 289 -2.80 18.73 -3.88
C TYR A 289 -3.55 19.80 -3.07
N ASP A 290 -4.37 20.60 -3.75
CA ASP A 290 -5.07 21.75 -3.15
C ASP A 290 -6.35 21.36 -2.41
N THR A 291 -6.81 20.13 -2.60
CA THR A 291 -7.91 19.53 -1.86
C THR A 291 -7.43 18.25 -1.18
N LEU A 292 -7.71 18.13 0.11
CA LEU A 292 -7.44 16.94 0.90
C LEU A 292 -8.73 16.43 1.55
N PHE A 293 -8.97 15.14 1.41
CA PHE A 293 -10.03 14.38 2.06
C PHE A 293 -9.48 13.45 3.14
#